data_AF-A0A507FNM4-F1
#
_entry.id   AF-A0A507FNM4-F1
#
_cell.length_a   1.000
_cell.length_b   1.000
_cell.length_c   1.000
_cell.angle_alpha   90.00
_cell.angle_beta   90.00
_cell.angle_gamma   90.00
#
_symmetry.space_group_name_H-M   'P 1'
#
loop_
_entity.id
_entity.type
_entity.pdbx_description
1 polymer ?
#
loop_
_entity_poly.entity_id
_entity_poly.type
_entity_poly.pdbx_seq_one_letter_code
_entity_poly.pdbx_strand_id
1 'polypeptide(L)'
;MIKDRRSFARTWIPSLLIAFIFLVLVNRSYGKDDSNSSPRNTGEFKDADSRVNNPTSSQDTAKPPNTNEAFAYYQKEYNAADVSRHAKNVDKLKRFLRCKTNATCAKSERTVLILGSSHFENALKGHTSGEHIWARSVMHSLDLLGYTYLLASDERESWALYQVVGSETKMVIMEDIAVERCWDGRVRGEGYECIATPARPFDMPVWKLFSFDFWAGGNHPLGSEWQLSPENYKATKPYTSTTYLGYSIENWCKKVPFVNQRQNRVYLLAKHAGYVKESVIDMSIVQTLSQEGVKFVMGGGEPNESIWPDVQNFGTLTQPQFHLELSKSKVLMGLRNPSTSPSPYDALCLGVAFVNPIISYNRENPLDESHWELQQPFLKYVGEPYVYNVHADNKTEVMDAIRRAMTAPQFDRKILAHMTTQAAKERLLRIVNTDWRAKARTVTDVFSEFGGDRVFII
;
A
#
# COMPACT_ATOMS: atom_id res chain seq x y z
N MET A 1 -6.12 69.25 -10.02
CA MET A 1 -5.19 68.77 -8.98
C MET A 1 -4.46 67.56 -9.56
N ILE A 2 -3.35 67.77 -10.30
CA ILE A 2 -1.94 67.66 -9.86
C ILE A 2 -1.63 66.23 -9.36
N LYS A 3 -0.68 65.43 -9.89
CA LYS A 3 0.23 65.53 -11.04
C LYS A 3 0.79 64.11 -11.30
N ASP A 4 0.96 63.82 -12.58
CA ASP A 4 1.87 62.86 -13.20
C ASP A 4 3.34 63.05 -12.77
N ARG A 5 4.13 61.96 -12.66
CA ARG A 5 5.61 62.00 -12.81
C ARG A 5 6.27 60.61 -13.00
N ARG A 6 6.55 60.35 -14.28
CA ARG A 6 7.70 59.69 -14.94
C ARG A 6 8.89 59.11 -14.14
N SER A 7 9.37 58.01 -14.73
CA SER A 7 10.69 57.34 -14.72
C SER A 7 11.93 58.15 -14.31
N PHE A 8 12.91 57.48 -13.68
CA PHE A 8 14.33 57.58 -14.06
C PHE A 8 15.14 56.39 -13.51
N ALA A 9 16.04 55.87 -14.35
CA ALA A 9 17.01 54.82 -14.07
C ALA A 9 18.17 55.29 -13.17
N ARG A 10 18.81 54.37 -12.44
CA ARG A 10 20.27 54.37 -12.15
C ARG A 10 20.73 53.08 -11.45
N THR A 11 21.47 52.27 -12.20
CA THR A 11 22.74 51.61 -11.86
C THR A 11 23.27 51.76 -10.42
N TRP A 12 23.59 50.65 -9.74
CA TRP A 12 24.76 50.53 -8.84
C TRP A 12 25.16 49.05 -8.69
N ILE A 13 26.38 48.73 -9.13
CA ILE A 13 27.18 47.54 -8.81
C ILE A 13 28.21 47.98 -7.75
N PRO A 14 28.53 47.15 -6.75
CA PRO A 14 29.93 46.71 -6.58
C PRO A 14 29.96 45.19 -6.32
N SER A 15 30.70 44.39 -7.09
CA SER A 15 32.15 44.15 -6.95
C SER A 15 32.53 43.58 -5.59
N LEU A 16 32.67 42.25 -5.50
CA LEU A 16 33.71 41.59 -4.72
C LEU A 16 34.00 40.21 -5.35
N LEU A 17 35.04 40.25 -6.18
CA LEU A 17 35.76 39.14 -6.78
C LEU A 17 37.06 38.99 -5.96
N ILE A 18 37.68 37.81 -6.00
CA ILE A 18 38.95 37.39 -5.35
C ILE A 18 38.66 36.75 -3.97
N ALA A 19 38.87 35.46 -3.69
CA ALA A 19 39.77 34.42 -4.21
C ALA A 19 39.15 33.03 -3.88
N PHE A 20 39.50 31.86 -4.41
CA PHE A 20 40.82 31.28 -4.62
C PHE A 20 40.60 30.04 -5.52
N ILE A 21 41.17 30.04 -6.72
CA ILE A 21 41.40 28.84 -7.51
C ILE A 21 42.71 28.24 -6.98
N PHE A 22 42.66 27.04 -6.40
CA PHE A 22 43.83 26.17 -6.33
C PHE A 22 43.49 24.83 -6.96
N LEU A 23 44.10 24.65 -8.13
CA LEU A 23 44.22 23.42 -8.88
C LEU A 23 44.91 22.34 -8.03
N VAL A 24 44.43 21.11 -8.23
CA VAL A 24 45.25 19.92 -8.57
C VAL A 24 46.51 19.73 -7.76
N LEU A 25 46.50 18.70 -6.90
CA LEU A 25 47.56 17.70 -6.71
C LEU A 25 47.26 16.97 -5.39
N VAL A 26 46.72 15.74 -5.44
CA VAL A 26 47.08 14.56 -4.62
C VAL A 26 46.17 13.42 -5.10
N ASN A 27 46.67 12.55 -5.99
CA ASN A 27 46.53 11.10 -5.84
C ASN A 27 47.29 10.33 -6.93
N ARG A 28 48.54 10.02 -6.60
CA ARG A 28 49.34 8.86 -7.00
C ARG A 28 50.31 8.65 -5.84
N SER A 29 50.74 7.48 -5.40
CA SER A 29 50.47 6.08 -5.70
C SER A 29 51.32 5.28 -4.68
N TYR A 30 50.98 4.01 -4.48
CA TYR A 30 51.82 2.88 -4.04
C TYR A 30 51.54 2.24 -2.67
N GLY A 31 51.30 0.93 -2.73
CA GLY A 31 51.15 -0.02 -1.64
C GLY A 31 50.52 -1.31 -2.18
N LYS A 32 51.20 -2.06 -3.05
CA LYS A 32 52.17 -3.15 -2.80
C LYS A 32 51.47 -4.51 -2.75
N ASP A 33 52.01 -5.41 -3.56
CA ASP A 33 51.63 -6.80 -3.77
C ASP A 33 51.50 -7.59 -2.46
N ASP A 34 50.58 -8.56 -2.44
CA ASP A 34 50.89 -9.87 -1.90
C ASP A 34 50.16 -10.96 -2.69
N SER A 35 51.00 -11.76 -3.35
CA SER A 35 50.72 -13.04 -3.94
C SER A 35 50.21 -14.03 -2.89
N ASN A 36 49.12 -14.74 -3.18
CA ASN A 36 49.02 -16.13 -2.74
C ASN A 36 48.20 -16.98 -3.70
N SER A 37 48.95 -17.79 -4.43
CA SER A 37 48.56 -18.97 -5.19
C SER A 37 48.00 -20.06 -4.29
N SER A 38 46.93 -20.75 -4.73
CA SER A 38 46.81 -22.22 -4.89
C SER A 38 45.32 -22.63 -5.01
N PRO A 39 44.95 -23.85 -5.41
CA PRO A 39 45.13 -24.42 -6.74
C PRO A 39 43.79 -24.75 -7.42
N ARG A 40 43.86 -24.94 -8.74
CA ARG A 40 42.80 -25.53 -9.57
C ARG A 40 42.50 -26.95 -9.10
N ASN A 41 41.24 -27.22 -8.78
CA ASN A 41 40.71 -28.58 -8.73
C ASN A 41 39.83 -28.80 -9.97
N THR A 42 40.36 -29.57 -10.92
CA THR A 42 39.64 -30.16 -12.04
C THR A 42 38.90 -31.39 -11.53
N GLY A 43 37.60 -31.27 -11.33
CA GLY A 43 36.70 -32.38 -10.99
C GLY A 43 35.82 -32.74 -12.18
N GLU A 44 36.04 -33.94 -12.70
CA GLU A 44 35.26 -34.66 -13.71
C GLU A 44 33.74 -34.48 -13.62
N PHE A 45 33.13 -34.24 -14.79
CA PHE A 45 31.74 -34.56 -15.07
C PHE A 45 31.54 -36.08 -15.01
N LYS A 46 30.68 -36.56 -14.10
CA LYS A 46 30.06 -37.88 -14.19
C LYS A 46 28.55 -37.73 -14.16
N ASP A 47 27.93 -38.21 -15.22
CA ASP A 47 26.51 -38.50 -15.32
C ASP A 47 26.08 -39.46 -14.20
N ALA A 48 24.96 -39.15 -13.55
CA ALA A 48 24.20 -40.10 -12.74
C ALA A 48 22.73 -39.65 -12.67
N ASP A 49 21.99 -40.10 -13.67
CA ASP A 49 20.76 -40.89 -13.55
C ASP A 49 19.88 -40.77 -12.28
N SER A 50 18.60 -40.53 -12.58
CA SER A 50 17.38 -40.86 -11.84
C SER A 50 17.49 -41.43 -10.41
N ARG A 51 17.12 -40.61 -9.40
CA ARG A 51 16.45 -41.09 -8.19
C ARG A 51 15.35 -40.14 -7.73
N VAL A 52 14.12 -40.56 -8.01
CA VAL A 52 12.91 -40.13 -7.32
C VAL A 52 13.00 -40.61 -5.88
N ASN A 53 13.25 -39.69 -4.95
CA ASN A 53 13.08 -39.96 -3.53
C ASN A 53 11.68 -39.51 -3.12
N ASN A 54 10.78 -40.49 -2.97
CA ASN A 54 9.54 -40.34 -2.20
C ASN A 54 9.90 -40.03 -0.74
N PRO A 55 9.45 -38.91 -0.14
CA PRO A 55 9.49 -38.76 1.29
C PRO A 55 8.39 -39.65 1.88
N THR A 56 8.82 -40.75 2.48
CA THR A 56 8.03 -41.59 3.39
C THR A 56 7.36 -40.72 4.45
N SER A 57 6.04 -40.88 4.54
CA SER A 57 5.19 -40.29 5.55
C SER A 57 5.52 -40.86 6.93
N SER A 58 6.31 -40.15 7.73
CA SER A 58 6.18 -40.20 9.18
C SER A 58 5.11 -39.18 9.56
N GLN A 59 3.88 -39.68 9.81
CA GLN A 59 2.85 -38.92 10.50
C GLN A 59 3.29 -38.76 11.96
N ASP A 60 4.20 -37.82 12.21
CA ASP A 60 4.30 -37.22 13.54
C ASP A 60 3.06 -36.36 13.72
N THR A 61 2.12 -36.88 14.52
CA THR A 61 0.99 -36.13 15.05
C THR A 61 1.53 -35.09 16.04
N ALA A 62 2.20 -34.06 15.53
CA ALA A 62 2.55 -32.89 16.30
C ALA A 62 1.26 -32.23 16.77
N LYS A 63 1.06 -32.23 18.08
CA LYS A 63 0.01 -31.46 18.77
C LYS A 63 0.03 -30.04 18.18
N PRO A 64 -1.12 -29.46 17.77
CA PRO A 64 -1.12 -28.12 17.20
C PRO A 64 -0.43 -27.18 18.20
N PRO A 65 0.54 -26.34 17.75
CA PRO A 65 1.25 -25.44 18.63
C PRO A 65 0.25 -24.64 19.45
N ASN A 66 0.55 -24.41 20.73
CA ASN A 66 -0.31 -23.53 21.52
C ASN A 66 -0.35 -22.16 20.81
N THR A 67 -1.45 -21.43 20.98
CA THR A 67 -1.70 -20.19 20.23
C THR A 67 -0.51 -19.23 20.31
N ASN A 68 0.16 -19.14 21.46
CA ASN A 68 1.33 -18.29 21.66
C ASN A 68 2.55 -18.71 20.83
N GLU A 69 2.86 -20.01 20.73
CA GLU A 69 3.94 -20.55 19.89
C GLU A 69 3.67 -20.29 18.39
N ALA A 70 2.41 -20.48 17.96
CA ALA A 70 2.02 -20.24 16.59
C ALA A 70 2.14 -18.74 16.22
N PHE A 71 1.82 -17.84 17.16
CA PHE A 71 2.05 -16.41 16.98
C PHE A 71 3.54 -16.03 17.01
N ALA A 72 4.35 -16.68 17.84
CA ALA A 72 5.80 -16.47 17.84
C ALA A 72 6.44 -16.87 16.50
N TYR A 73 5.97 -17.97 15.88
CA TYR A 73 6.38 -18.36 14.54
C TYR A 73 5.96 -17.33 13.48
N TYR A 74 4.70 -16.88 13.51
CA TYR A 74 4.21 -15.83 12.61
C TYR A 74 5.02 -14.53 12.75
N GLN A 75 5.36 -14.14 13.98
CA GLN A 75 6.19 -12.96 14.24
C GLN A 75 7.61 -13.13 13.69
N LYS A 76 8.21 -14.32 13.85
CA LYS A 76 9.54 -14.63 13.29
C LYS A 76 9.53 -14.55 11.76
N GLU A 77 8.52 -15.11 11.11
CA GLU A 77 8.37 -15.05 9.65
C GLU A 77 8.16 -13.61 9.16
N TYR A 78 7.37 -12.82 9.90
CA TYR A 78 7.16 -11.40 9.61
C TYR A 78 8.45 -10.58 9.69
N ASN A 79 9.27 -10.83 10.72
CA ASN A 79 10.51 -10.09 10.98
C ASN A 79 11.66 -10.48 10.03
N ALA A 80 11.57 -11.60 9.31
CA ALA A 80 12.60 -12.04 8.37
C ALA A 80 12.63 -11.24 7.04
N ALA A 81 11.76 -10.24 6.90
CA ALA A 81 11.44 -9.62 5.61
C ALA A 81 12.25 -8.36 5.23
N ASP A 82 13.33 -8.00 5.94
CA ASP A 82 14.14 -6.83 5.56
C ASP A 82 15.07 -7.14 4.37
N VAL A 83 14.50 -7.13 3.17
CA VAL A 83 15.24 -7.28 1.91
C VAL A 83 15.46 -5.90 1.30
N SER A 84 16.72 -5.52 1.12
CA SER A 84 17.06 -4.27 0.42
C SER A 84 16.42 -4.23 -0.97
N ARG A 85 15.82 -3.08 -1.30
CA ARG A 85 15.31 -2.74 -2.64
C ARG A 85 16.30 -3.10 -3.74
N HIS A 86 17.58 -2.76 -3.52
CA HIS A 86 18.66 -3.03 -4.47
C HIS A 86 18.84 -4.53 -4.71
N ALA A 87 18.86 -5.34 -3.65
CA ALA A 87 18.98 -6.79 -3.77
C ALA A 87 17.81 -7.39 -4.56
N LYS A 88 16.57 -6.96 -4.28
CA LYS A 88 15.39 -7.38 -5.06
C LYS A 88 15.51 -7.01 -6.53
N ASN A 89 15.91 -5.77 -6.84
CA ASN A 89 16.08 -5.32 -8.23
C ASN A 89 17.16 -6.15 -8.94
N VAL A 90 18.31 -6.38 -8.29
CA VAL A 90 19.41 -7.18 -8.85
C VAL A 90 18.94 -8.60 -9.18
N ASP A 91 18.20 -9.25 -8.28
CA ASP A 91 17.71 -10.62 -8.52
C ASP A 91 16.71 -10.69 -9.68
N LYS A 92 15.75 -9.76 -9.71
CA LYS A 92 14.75 -9.67 -10.79
C LYS A 92 15.41 -9.35 -12.13
N LEU A 93 16.34 -8.39 -12.16
CA LEU A 93 17.06 -7.99 -13.37
C LEU A 93 17.97 -9.11 -13.88
N LYS A 94 18.71 -9.81 -13.01
CA LYS A 94 19.52 -10.99 -13.38
C LYS A 94 18.65 -12.08 -14.00
N ARG A 95 17.49 -12.39 -13.40
CA ARG A 95 16.56 -13.38 -13.95
C ARG A 95 16.05 -12.96 -15.33
N PHE A 96 15.60 -11.72 -15.46
CA PHE A 96 15.10 -11.14 -16.71
C PHE A 96 16.16 -11.18 -17.81
N LEU A 97 17.37 -10.67 -17.55
CA LEU A 97 18.47 -10.66 -18.52
C LEU A 97 18.87 -12.07 -18.93
N ARG A 98 18.99 -13.01 -17.96
CA ARG A 98 19.33 -14.40 -18.26
C ARG A 98 18.29 -15.07 -19.16
N CYS A 99 17.00 -14.94 -18.85
CA CYS A 99 15.97 -15.56 -19.68
C CYS A 99 15.86 -14.89 -21.05
N LYS A 100 16.14 -13.57 -21.13
CA LYS A 100 16.08 -12.81 -22.38
C LYS A 100 17.22 -13.21 -23.31
N THR A 101 18.45 -13.24 -22.80
CA THR A 101 19.64 -13.70 -23.54
C THR A 101 19.48 -15.13 -24.04
N ASN A 102 18.88 -16.00 -23.23
CA ASN A 102 18.66 -17.41 -23.61
C ASN A 102 17.37 -17.63 -24.40
N ALA A 103 16.60 -16.59 -24.72
CA ALA A 103 15.28 -16.68 -25.37
C ALA A 103 14.28 -17.62 -24.66
N THR A 104 14.38 -17.77 -23.33
CA THR A 104 13.56 -18.70 -22.51
C THR A 104 12.50 -18.02 -21.66
N CYS A 105 12.42 -16.68 -21.64
CA CYS A 105 11.42 -16.01 -20.80
C CYS A 105 9.99 -16.39 -21.16
N ALA A 106 9.17 -16.65 -20.15
CA ALA A 106 7.72 -16.62 -20.32
C ALA A 106 7.25 -15.20 -20.69
N LYS A 107 6.04 -15.08 -21.27
CA LYS A 107 5.45 -13.78 -21.64
C LYS A 107 5.34 -12.83 -20.44
N SER A 108 4.95 -13.33 -19.28
CA SER A 108 4.89 -12.55 -18.04
C SER A 108 6.27 -12.10 -17.57
N GLU A 109 7.29 -12.95 -17.67
CA GLU A 109 8.66 -12.59 -17.29
C GLU A 109 9.26 -11.49 -18.18
N ARG A 110 8.87 -11.42 -19.46
CA ARG A 110 9.27 -10.31 -20.35
C ARG A 110 8.53 -9.00 -20.08
N THR A 111 7.36 -9.08 -19.46
CA THR A 111 6.55 -7.91 -19.16
C THR A 111 7.07 -7.25 -17.89
N VAL A 112 7.72 -6.10 -18.03
CA VAL A 112 8.35 -5.38 -16.90
C VAL A 112 7.41 -4.30 -16.36
N LEU A 113 7.25 -4.24 -15.05
CA LEU A 113 6.61 -3.12 -14.35
C LEU A 113 7.64 -2.35 -13.51
N ILE A 114 7.56 -1.04 -13.49
CA ILE A 114 8.37 -0.20 -12.60
C ILE A 114 7.45 0.32 -11.49
N LEU A 115 7.83 0.10 -10.24
CA LEU A 115 7.09 0.48 -9.05
C LEU A 115 7.86 1.61 -8.36
N GLY A 116 7.55 2.85 -8.74
CA GLY A 116 8.22 4.10 -8.35
C GLY A 116 7.54 4.85 -7.22
N SER A 117 7.00 4.13 -6.24
CA SER A 117 6.41 4.72 -5.03
C SER A 117 7.20 4.23 -3.81
N SER A 118 7.46 5.15 -2.89
CA SER A 118 8.15 4.85 -1.62
C SER A 118 7.42 3.78 -0.80
N HIS A 119 6.09 3.62 -1.02
CA HIS A 119 5.31 2.61 -0.33
C HIS A 119 5.73 1.18 -0.68
N PHE A 120 6.24 0.92 -1.89
CA PHE A 120 6.75 -0.42 -2.24
C PHE A 120 8.05 -0.75 -1.50
N GLU A 121 8.97 0.20 -1.38
CA GLU A 121 10.21 0.01 -0.62
C GLU A 121 9.93 -0.13 0.88
N ASN A 122 9.12 0.77 1.44
CA ASN A 122 8.76 0.73 2.85
C ASN A 122 7.97 -0.54 3.22
N ALA A 123 7.20 -1.10 2.28
CA ALA A 123 6.54 -2.39 2.47
C ALA A 123 7.55 -3.55 2.64
N LEU A 124 8.73 -3.48 2.01
CA LEU A 124 9.83 -4.43 2.24
C LEU A 124 10.48 -4.21 3.60
N LYS A 125 10.63 -2.95 4.03
CA LYS A 125 11.15 -2.60 5.37
C LYS A 125 10.16 -2.90 6.52
N GLY A 126 9.04 -3.56 6.24
CA GLY A 126 8.07 -3.98 7.24
C GLY A 126 7.09 -2.89 7.69
N HIS A 127 7.02 -1.73 7.02
CA HIS A 127 6.02 -0.70 7.33
C HIS A 127 4.58 -1.22 7.07
N THR A 128 3.60 -0.65 7.77
CA THR A 128 2.24 -1.22 7.91
C THR A 128 1.11 -0.20 7.74
N SER A 129 1.38 0.97 7.13
CA SER A 129 0.27 1.86 6.72
C SER A 129 -0.60 1.17 5.65
N GLY A 130 -1.78 1.75 5.36
CA GLY A 130 -2.70 1.15 4.37
C GLY A 130 -2.04 1.01 3.00
N GLU A 131 -1.29 2.03 2.58
CA GLU A 131 -0.52 2.10 1.35
C GLU A 131 0.58 1.04 1.31
N HIS A 132 1.30 0.82 2.42
CA HIS A 132 2.33 -0.21 2.52
C HIS A 132 1.74 -1.62 2.43
N ILE A 133 0.60 -1.87 3.08
CA ILE A 133 -0.12 -3.15 3.01
C ILE A 133 -0.60 -3.41 1.58
N TRP A 134 -1.15 -2.38 0.92
CA TRP A 134 -1.57 -2.46 -0.47
C TRP A 134 -0.38 -2.74 -1.40
N ALA A 135 0.71 -1.98 -1.29
CA ALA A 135 1.92 -2.16 -2.08
C ALA A 135 2.51 -3.59 -1.93
N ARG A 136 2.54 -4.12 -0.69
CA ARG A 136 2.94 -5.51 -0.42
C ARG A 136 2.05 -6.51 -1.15
N SER A 137 0.73 -6.32 -1.12
CA SER A 137 -0.21 -7.17 -1.83
C SER A 137 -0.04 -7.12 -3.35
N VAL A 138 0.28 -5.95 -3.91
CA VAL A 138 0.54 -5.78 -5.34
C VAL A 138 1.81 -6.55 -5.74
N MET A 139 2.91 -6.36 -5.00
CA MET A 139 4.16 -7.12 -5.24
C MET A 139 3.94 -8.63 -5.14
N HIS A 140 3.22 -9.08 -4.12
CA HIS A 140 2.90 -10.50 -3.96
C HIS A 140 2.09 -11.05 -5.15
N SER A 141 1.13 -10.28 -5.66
CA SER A 141 0.34 -10.67 -6.83
C SER A 141 1.19 -10.70 -8.11
N LEU A 142 2.13 -9.77 -8.28
CA LEU A 142 3.10 -9.77 -9.39
C LEU A 142 4.01 -11.00 -9.35
N ASP A 143 4.52 -11.35 -8.16
CA ASP A 143 5.31 -12.57 -7.95
C ASP A 143 4.54 -13.83 -8.37
N LEU A 144 3.29 -13.95 -7.93
CA LEU A 144 2.43 -15.10 -8.26
C LEU A 144 2.03 -15.17 -9.75
N LEU A 145 2.00 -14.04 -10.44
CA LEU A 145 1.74 -13.98 -11.89
C LEU A 145 3.01 -14.15 -12.73
N GLY A 146 4.18 -14.23 -12.08
CA GLY A 146 5.47 -14.37 -12.75
C GLY A 146 5.93 -13.11 -13.49
N TYR A 147 5.39 -11.94 -13.16
CA TYR A 147 5.83 -10.68 -13.74
C TYR A 147 7.21 -10.27 -13.23
N THR A 148 8.00 -9.65 -14.11
CA THR A 148 9.20 -8.92 -13.69
C THR A 148 8.78 -7.54 -13.21
N TYR A 149 9.22 -7.14 -12.03
CA TYR A 149 9.04 -5.76 -11.57
C TYR A 149 10.32 -5.23 -10.94
N LEU A 150 10.52 -3.92 -11.07
CA LEU A 150 11.66 -3.18 -10.52
C LEU A 150 11.13 -2.07 -9.61
N LEU A 151 11.82 -1.83 -8.51
CA LEU A 151 11.46 -0.85 -7.50
C LEU A 151 12.29 0.42 -7.67
N ALA A 152 11.65 1.58 -7.55
CA ALA A 152 12.29 2.89 -7.55
C ALA A 152 11.80 3.73 -6.36
N SER A 153 12.65 4.59 -5.81
CA SER A 153 12.26 5.53 -4.74
C SER A 153 11.44 6.71 -5.23
N ASP A 154 11.62 7.11 -6.49
CA ASP A 154 11.12 8.35 -7.04
C ASP A 154 11.02 8.31 -8.58
N GLU A 155 10.57 9.41 -9.17
CA GLU A 155 10.44 9.59 -10.61
C GLU A 155 11.75 9.53 -11.40
N ARG A 156 12.88 9.94 -10.81
CA ARG A 156 14.17 9.96 -11.50
C ARG A 156 14.72 8.54 -11.61
N GLU A 157 14.66 7.77 -10.53
CA GLU A 157 15.03 6.36 -10.56
C GLU A 157 14.06 5.56 -11.43
N SER A 158 12.76 5.87 -11.40
CA SER A 158 11.76 5.24 -12.28
C SER A 158 12.09 5.45 -13.75
N TRP A 159 12.42 6.69 -14.14
CA TRP A 159 12.87 7.02 -15.48
C TRP A 159 14.19 6.32 -15.83
N ALA A 160 15.18 6.31 -14.93
CA ALA A 160 16.46 5.66 -15.18
C ALA A 160 16.29 4.14 -15.42
N LEU A 161 15.45 3.48 -14.62
CA LEU A 161 15.09 2.08 -14.85
C LEU A 161 14.36 1.90 -16.19
N TYR A 162 13.45 2.82 -16.55
CA TYR A 162 12.79 2.81 -17.84
C TYR A 162 13.79 2.89 -19.00
N GLN A 163 14.83 3.73 -18.91
CA GLN A 163 15.89 3.79 -19.92
C GLN A 163 16.65 2.46 -20.07
N VAL A 164 16.81 1.70 -18.98
CA VAL A 164 17.51 0.41 -18.99
C VAL A 164 16.65 -0.70 -19.60
N VAL A 165 15.37 -0.81 -19.22
CA VAL A 165 14.49 -1.90 -19.69
C VAL A 165 13.71 -1.54 -20.97
N GLY A 166 13.53 -0.26 -21.24
CA GLY A 166 12.98 0.29 -22.47
C GLY A 166 11.58 -0.21 -22.79
N SER A 167 11.43 -0.72 -24.01
CA SER A 167 10.16 -1.13 -24.61
C SER A 167 9.46 -2.27 -23.87
N GLU A 168 10.19 -3.05 -23.09
CA GLU A 168 9.65 -4.17 -22.28
C GLU A 168 8.86 -3.67 -21.07
N THR A 169 9.00 -2.38 -20.72
CA THR A 169 8.20 -1.76 -19.67
C THR A 169 6.75 -1.61 -20.13
N LYS A 170 5.85 -2.29 -19.43
CA LYS A 170 4.42 -2.24 -19.68
C LYS A 170 3.72 -1.13 -18.90
N MET A 171 4.15 -0.88 -17.67
CA MET A 171 3.56 0.10 -16.77
C MET A 171 4.63 0.67 -15.82
N VAL A 172 4.45 1.93 -15.43
CA VAL A 172 5.21 2.62 -14.40
C VAL A 172 4.20 3.15 -13.38
N ILE A 173 4.24 2.62 -12.16
CA ILE A 173 3.28 2.89 -11.08
C ILE A 173 3.98 3.76 -10.04
N MET A 174 3.52 4.99 -9.82
CA MET A 174 4.22 6.01 -9.02
C MET A 174 3.24 6.78 -8.15
N GLU A 175 3.71 7.50 -7.13
CA GLU A 175 2.85 8.44 -6.39
C GLU A 175 2.19 9.46 -7.33
N ASP A 176 1.00 9.93 -6.98
CA ASP A 176 0.26 10.96 -7.72
C ASP A 176 1.13 12.21 -8.00
N ILE A 177 1.83 12.70 -6.97
CA ILE A 177 2.69 13.87 -7.03
C ILE A 177 3.93 13.62 -7.91
N ALA A 178 4.39 12.37 -8.01
CA ALA A 178 5.53 12.02 -8.84
C ALA A 178 5.12 11.99 -10.33
N VAL A 179 3.91 11.51 -10.63
CA VAL A 179 3.32 11.63 -11.97
C VAL A 179 3.14 13.11 -12.35
N GLU A 180 2.65 13.93 -11.43
CA GLU A 180 2.48 15.37 -11.65
C GLU A 180 3.82 16.07 -11.95
N ARG A 181 4.87 15.81 -11.17
CA ARG A 181 6.22 16.36 -11.42
C ARG A 181 6.81 15.95 -12.76
N CYS A 182 6.54 14.70 -13.18
CA CYS A 182 6.92 14.17 -14.47
C CYS A 182 6.23 14.90 -15.63
N TRP A 183 4.95 15.24 -15.44
CA TRP A 183 4.09 15.84 -16.45
C TRP A 183 4.24 17.37 -16.56
N ASP A 184 4.12 18.08 -15.44
CA ASP A 184 4.24 19.53 -15.39
C ASP A 184 5.45 19.93 -14.56
N GLY A 185 6.59 20.07 -15.25
CA GLY A 185 7.85 20.50 -14.64
C GLY A 185 7.81 21.89 -13.99
N ARG A 186 6.69 22.61 -14.07
CA ARG A 186 6.47 23.89 -13.38
C ARG A 186 5.94 23.73 -11.97
N VAL A 187 5.52 22.53 -11.57
CA VAL A 187 5.12 22.24 -10.20
C VAL A 187 6.37 22.31 -9.31
N ARG A 188 6.61 23.50 -8.76
CA ARG A 188 7.64 23.88 -7.77
C ARG A 188 9.04 24.26 -8.28
N GLY A 189 9.24 24.47 -9.58
CA GLY A 189 10.55 24.93 -10.11
C GLY A 189 11.66 23.87 -10.08
N GLU A 190 11.31 22.62 -9.81
CA GLU A 190 12.21 21.44 -9.78
C GLU A 190 11.84 20.42 -10.87
N GLY A 191 11.20 20.88 -11.96
CA GLY A 191 10.66 20.03 -13.01
C GLY A 191 11.65 19.04 -13.56
N TYR A 192 11.33 17.76 -13.42
CA TYR A 192 12.03 16.68 -14.08
C TYR A 192 11.19 16.19 -15.24
N GLU A 193 11.55 16.61 -16.46
CA GLU A 193 10.81 16.20 -17.64
C GLU A 193 11.14 14.75 -17.98
N CYS A 194 10.23 13.85 -17.61
CA CYS A 194 10.42 12.40 -17.74
C CYS A 194 9.52 11.77 -18.82
N ILE A 195 8.66 12.61 -19.45
CA ILE A 195 7.64 12.21 -20.41
C ILE A 195 8.18 12.26 -21.84
N ALA A 196 7.82 11.25 -22.63
CA ALA A 196 8.10 11.18 -24.06
C ALA A 196 7.56 12.40 -24.81
N THR A 197 8.44 13.02 -25.59
CA THR A 197 8.10 14.09 -26.54
C THR A 197 8.75 13.79 -27.89
N PRO A 198 8.38 14.47 -28.99
CA PRO A 198 9.08 14.28 -30.27
C PRO A 198 10.59 14.55 -30.17
N ALA A 199 11.03 15.44 -29.28
CA ALA A 199 12.44 15.72 -29.02
C ALA A 199 13.11 14.70 -28.09
N ARG A 200 12.33 13.98 -27.27
CA ARG A 200 12.79 12.91 -26.37
C ARG A 200 11.93 11.66 -26.53
N PRO A 201 12.05 10.94 -27.65
CA PRO A 201 11.16 9.81 -27.96
C PRO A 201 11.40 8.57 -27.09
N PHE A 202 12.52 8.54 -26.35
CA PHE A 202 12.90 7.41 -25.49
C PHE A 202 12.50 7.60 -24.01
N ASP A 203 11.91 8.75 -23.66
CA ASP A 203 11.35 8.98 -22.34
C ASP A 203 10.05 8.17 -22.13
N MET A 204 9.45 8.26 -20.94
CA MET A 204 8.27 7.46 -20.59
C MET A 204 7.02 8.00 -21.29
N PRO A 205 6.32 7.19 -22.11
CA PRO A 205 5.05 7.61 -22.66
C PRO A 205 4.03 7.80 -21.53
N VAL A 206 3.29 8.90 -21.58
CA VAL A 206 2.31 9.26 -20.53
C VAL A 206 1.27 8.17 -20.27
N TRP A 207 0.89 7.39 -21.30
CA TRP A 207 -0.08 6.31 -21.19
C TRP A 207 0.42 5.07 -20.42
N LYS A 208 1.73 4.99 -20.15
CA LYS A 208 2.34 3.96 -19.30
C LYS A 208 2.43 4.38 -17.83
N LEU A 209 2.22 5.66 -17.51
CA LEU A 209 2.29 6.14 -16.13
C LEU A 209 0.95 5.92 -15.42
N PHE A 210 1.00 5.53 -14.16
CA PHE A 210 -0.17 5.32 -13.32
C PHE A 210 0.08 5.92 -11.94
N SER A 211 -0.90 6.71 -11.46
CA SER A 211 -0.88 7.22 -10.10
C SER A 211 -1.30 6.11 -9.14
N PHE A 212 -0.50 5.88 -8.10
CA PHE A 212 -0.74 4.93 -7.02
C PHE A 212 -1.15 5.71 -5.80
N ASP A 213 -2.47 5.83 -5.60
CA ASP A 213 -3.01 6.69 -4.55
C ASP A 213 -4.10 5.94 -3.79
N PHE A 214 -4.04 6.04 -2.47
CA PHE A 214 -4.99 5.39 -1.59
C PHE A 214 -6.39 5.98 -1.73
N TRP A 215 -6.48 7.27 -2.04
CA TRP A 215 -7.71 8.05 -2.06
C TRP A 215 -8.15 8.36 -3.48
N ALA A 216 -9.45 8.40 -3.76
CA ALA A 216 -9.92 8.90 -5.05
C ALA A 216 -9.73 10.42 -5.17
N GLY A 217 -9.41 10.89 -6.39
CA GLY A 217 -9.29 12.32 -6.71
C GLY A 217 -7.88 12.78 -7.06
N GLY A 218 -6.97 11.84 -7.33
CA GLY A 218 -5.63 12.15 -7.78
C GLY A 218 -5.63 12.75 -9.19
N ASN A 219 -4.61 13.57 -9.46
CA ASN A 219 -4.44 14.22 -10.74
C ASN A 219 -3.60 13.34 -11.68
N HIS A 220 -4.15 13.05 -12.86
CA HIS A 220 -3.41 12.41 -13.94
C HIS A 220 -3.76 13.11 -15.26
N PRO A 221 -2.79 13.41 -16.14
CA PRO A 221 -3.05 14.16 -17.39
C PRO A 221 -4.02 13.46 -18.36
N LEU A 222 -4.16 12.14 -18.24
CA LEU A 222 -5.13 11.34 -19.01
C LEU A 222 -6.47 11.10 -18.27
N GLY A 223 -6.67 11.73 -17.12
CA GLY A 223 -7.86 11.57 -16.27
C GLY A 223 -7.77 10.41 -15.28
N SER A 224 -8.79 10.31 -14.41
CA SER A 224 -8.74 9.43 -13.24
C SER A 224 -8.72 7.92 -13.54
N GLU A 225 -8.97 7.48 -14.78
CA GLU A 225 -8.80 6.05 -15.13
C GLU A 225 -7.34 5.56 -14.96
N TRP A 226 -6.36 6.44 -15.08
CA TRP A 226 -4.93 6.13 -14.87
C TRP A 226 -4.51 6.21 -13.40
N GLN A 227 -5.44 6.50 -12.50
CA GLN A 227 -5.23 6.39 -11.07
C GLN A 227 -5.67 5.01 -10.59
N LEU A 228 -4.74 4.26 -10.00
CA LEU A 228 -4.98 3.00 -9.32
C LEU A 228 -5.43 3.27 -7.89
N SER A 229 -6.38 2.48 -7.39
CA SER A 229 -6.90 2.61 -6.02
C SER A 229 -7.03 1.27 -5.29
N PRO A 230 -6.90 1.26 -3.94
CA PRO A 230 -7.01 0.06 -3.11
C PRO A 230 -8.46 -0.34 -2.84
N GLU A 231 -9.40 0.55 -3.08
CA GLU A 231 -10.82 0.35 -2.81
C GLU A 231 -11.67 0.71 -4.03
N ASN A 232 -12.87 0.12 -4.14
CA ASN A 232 -13.73 0.33 -5.29
C ASN A 232 -14.51 1.66 -5.18
N TYR A 233 -13.82 2.78 -5.35
CA TYR A 233 -14.43 4.11 -5.24
C TYR A 233 -15.58 4.35 -6.23
N LYS A 234 -15.65 3.65 -7.37
CA LYS A 234 -16.81 3.71 -8.28
C LYS A 234 -18.11 3.28 -7.59
N ALA A 235 -18.04 2.37 -6.63
CA ALA A 235 -19.20 1.88 -5.89
C ALA A 235 -19.71 2.85 -4.82
N THR A 236 -18.87 3.81 -4.38
CA THR A 236 -19.22 4.76 -3.29
C THR A 236 -19.23 6.21 -3.75
N LYS A 237 -18.57 6.53 -4.86
CA LYS A 237 -18.46 7.86 -5.47
C LYS A 237 -18.66 7.71 -6.99
N PRO A 238 -19.90 7.69 -7.51
CA PRO A 238 -20.18 7.32 -8.90
C PRO A 238 -19.51 8.23 -9.95
N TYR A 239 -19.09 9.43 -9.56
CA TYR A 239 -18.41 10.39 -10.44
C TYR A 239 -16.90 10.14 -10.61
N THR A 240 -16.30 9.20 -9.88
CA THR A 240 -14.89 8.84 -10.07
C THR A 240 -14.73 7.78 -11.17
N SER A 241 -13.70 7.93 -12.02
CA SER A 241 -13.33 6.89 -12.99
C SER A 241 -12.12 6.05 -12.59
N THR A 242 -11.66 6.16 -11.33
CA THR A 242 -10.49 5.43 -10.79
C THR A 242 -10.51 3.93 -11.09
N THR A 243 -9.32 3.39 -11.35
CA THR A 243 -9.11 1.97 -11.64
C THR A 243 -8.90 1.21 -10.33
N TYR A 244 -9.90 0.43 -9.93
CA TYR A 244 -9.83 -0.40 -8.75
C TYR A 244 -8.82 -1.55 -8.94
N LEU A 245 -7.66 -1.42 -8.30
CA LEU A 245 -6.63 -2.46 -8.26
C LEU A 245 -6.87 -3.41 -7.08
N GLY A 246 -7.22 -2.85 -5.92
CA GLY A 246 -7.45 -3.60 -4.70
C GLY A 246 -6.22 -4.27 -4.11
N TYR A 247 -6.44 -4.97 -3.00
CA TYR A 247 -5.43 -5.77 -2.32
C TYR A 247 -6.05 -7.08 -1.82
N SER A 248 -5.20 -8.00 -1.36
CA SER A 248 -5.57 -9.24 -0.72
C SER A 248 -5.08 -9.24 0.72
N ILE A 249 -5.94 -9.70 1.61
CA ILE A 249 -5.56 -10.01 3.00
C ILE A 249 -5.36 -11.51 3.22
N GLU A 250 -5.70 -12.34 2.24
CA GLU A 250 -5.81 -13.79 2.40
C GLU A 250 -4.51 -14.46 2.83
N ASN A 251 -3.36 -14.02 2.27
CA ASN A 251 -2.07 -14.63 2.56
C ASN A 251 -1.70 -14.51 4.04
N TRP A 252 -1.81 -13.32 4.63
CA TRP A 252 -1.52 -13.15 6.05
C TRP A 252 -2.66 -13.68 6.91
N CYS A 253 -3.91 -13.56 6.46
CA CYS A 253 -5.09 -14.03 7.18
C CYS A 253 -5.00 -15.53 7.51
N LYS A 254 -4.55 -16.33 6.55
CA LYS A 254 -4.37 -17.78 6.72
C LYS A 254 -3.18 -18.16 7.61
N LYS A 255 -2.21 -17.27 7.80
CA LYS A 255 -1.02 -17.51 8.64
C LYS A 255 -1.23 -17.19 10.10
N VAL A 256 -2.09 -16.21 10.40
CA VAL A 256 -2.40 -15.87 11.79
C VAL A 256 -3.15 -17.06 12.43
N PRO A 257 -2.79 -17.53 13.63
CA PRO A 257 -3.55 -18.58 14.31
C PRO A 257 -4.99 -18.16 14.61
N PHE A 258 -5.94 -19.08 14.48
CA PHE A 258 -7.35 -18.78 14.78
C PHE A 258 -7.63 -18.93 16.27
N VAL A 259 -8.43 -18.01 16.84
CA VAL A 259 -8.80 -18.01 18.26
C VAL A 259 -10.28 -18.34 18.40
N ASN A 260 -10.58 -19.57 18.85
CA ASN A 260 -11.95 -20.08 19.01
C ASN A 260 -12.69 -19.53 20.24
N GLN A 261 -11.96 -19.09 21.27
CA GLN A 261 -12.53 -18.57 22.50
C GLN A 261 -12.02 -17.15 22.74
N ARG A 262 -12.87 -16.18 22.42
CA ARG A 262 -12.58 -14.75 22.53
C ARG A 262 -12.99 -14.21 23.89
N GLN A 263 -12.25 -13.22 24.35
CA GLN A 263 -12.55 -12.49 25.57
C GLN A 263 -13.71 -11.52 25.31
N ASN A 264 -14.51 -11.23 26.35
CA ASN A 264 -15.53 -10.16 26.30
C ASN A 264 -14.85 -8.79 26.30
N ARG A 265 -14.24 -8.44 25.16
CA ARG A 265 -13.52 -7.19 25.00
C ARG A 265 -13.70 -6.56 23.62
N VAL A 266 -13.71 -5.24 23.60
CA VAL A 266 -13.71 -4.37 22.43
C VAL A 266 -12.28 -3.88 22.18
N TYR A 267 -11.80 -4.05 20.97
CA TYR A 267 -10.61 -3.37 20.48
C TYR A 267 -11.03 -2.03 19.86
N LEU A 268 -10.51 -0.92 20.35
CA LEU A 268 -10.74 0.41 19.77
C LEU A 268 -9.83 0.57 18.54
N LEU A 269 -10.41 0.91 17.39
CA LEU A 269 -9.66 1.18 16.18
C LEU A 269 -8.99 2.56 16.29
N ALA A 270 -7.83 2.61 16.92
CA ALA A 270 -7.02 3.80 17.09
C ALA A 270 -5.54 3.48 16.80
N LYS A 271 -4.93 4.16 15.82
CA LYS A 271 -3.50 4.04 15.50
C LYS A 271 -2.63 4.97 16.36
N HIS A 272 -3.23 6.08 16.80
CA HIS A 272 -2.61 7.05 17.68
C HIS A 272 -3.54 7.30 18.86
N ALA A 273 -2.95 7.54 20.03
CA ALA A 273 -3.64 7.96 21.24
C ALA A 273 -4.67 9.08 21.01
N GLY A 274 -4.33 10.06 20.15
CA GLY A 274 -5.19 11.19 19.82
C GLY A 274 -6.55 10.83 19.22
N TYR A 275 -6.68 9.69 18.53
CA TYR A 275 -7.93 9.30 17.86
C TYR A 275 -9.07 9.04 18.84
N VAL A 276 -8.76 8.64 20.07
CA VAL A 276 -9.78 8.45 21.11
C VAL A 276 -10.37 9.80 21.55
N LYS A 277 -9.52 10.84 21.63
CA LYS A 277 -9.97 12.21 21.96
C LYS A 277 -10.77 12.85 20.83
N GLU A 278 -10.49 12.47 19.59
CA GLU A 278 -11.19 12.92 18.38
C GLU A 278 -12.37 12.03 17.98
N SER A 279 -12.72 11.06 18.82
CA SER A 279 -13.77 10.09 18.54
C SER A 279 -15.10 10.79 18.23
N VAL A 280 -15.77 10.34 17.17
CA VAL A 280 -17.16 10.73 16.88
C VAL A 280 -18.18 10.04 17.78
N ILE A 281 -17.77 8.93 18.40
CA ILE A 281 -18.58 8.23 19.38
C ILE A 281 -18.28 8.80 20.76
N ASP A 282 -19.34 9.07 21.52
CA ASP A 282 -19.24 9.44 22.93
C ASP A 282 -18.55 8.32 23.74
N MET A 283 -17.29 8.55 24.12
CA MET A 283 -16.46 7.59 24.84
C MET A 283 -16.94 7.30 26.26
N SER A 284 -17.92 8.03 26.80
CA SER A 284 -18.55 7.68 28.09
C SER A 284 -19.25 6.31 28.07
N ILE A 285 -19.52 5.74 26.88
CA ILE A 285 -19.99 4.35 26.76
C ILE A 285 -19.03 3.32 27.38
N VAL A 286 -17.72 3.63 27.41
CA VAL A 286 -16.71 2.73 27.97
C VAL A 286 -17.00 2.43 29.43
N GLN A 287 -17.36 3.46 30.20
CA GLN A 287 -17.65 3.31 31.63
C GLN A 287 -18.90 2.46 31.86
N THR A 288 -19.97 2.73 31.10
CA THR A 288 -21.23 1.96 31.19
C THR A 288 -21.00 0.49 30.84
N LEU A 289 -20.37 0.20 29.70
CA LEU A 289 -20.16 -1.17 29.24
C LEU A 289 -19.11 -1.92 30.09
N SER A 290 -18.15 -1.21 30.69
CA SER A 290 -17.20 -1.82 31.64
C SER A 290 -17.90 -2.30 32.91
N GLN A 291 -18.92 -1.60 33.40
CA GLN A 291 -19.74 -2.07 34.52
C GLN A 291 -20.54 -3.33 34.16
N GLU A 292 -20.85 -3.53 32.88
CA GLU A 292 -21.45 -4.75 32.33
C GLU A 292 -20.43 -5.88 32.08
N GLY A 293 -19.15 -5.67 32.41
CA GLY A 293 -18.08 -6.66 32.27
C GLY A 293 -17.39 -6.68 30.90
N VAL A 294 -17.61 -5.67 30.05
CA VAL A 294 -16.91 -5.51 28.77
C VAL A 294 -15.58 -4.79 28.98
N LYS A 295 -14.47 -5.38 28.55
CA LYS A 295 -13.15 -4.73 28.60
C LYS A 295 -12.89 -3.90 27.34
N PHE A 296 -12.22 -2.77 27.47
CA PHE A 296 -11.79 -1.96 26.32
C PHE A 296 -10.26 -1.96 26.22
N VAL A 297 -9.76 -2.19 25.01
CA VAL A 297 -8.32 -2.22 24.73
C VAL A 297 -7.98 -1.45 23.47
N MET A 298 -6.75 -0.95 23.36
CA MET A 298 -6.24 -0.31 22.15
C MET A 298 -4.72 -0.48 22.03
N GLY A 299 -4.17 -0.11 20.87
CA GLY A 299 -2.72 -0.02 20.67
C GLY A 299 -2.36 1.23 19.87
N GLY A 300 -1.89 2.27 20.56
CA GLY A 300 -1.36 3.47 19.92
C GLY A 300 -0.67 4.40 20.93
N GLY A 301 0.35 5.13 20.48
CA GLY A 301 1.16 5.96 21.38
C GLY A 301 2.05 5.11 22.31
N GLU A 302 2.21 5.55 23.54
CA GLU A 302 3.03 4.87 24.55
C GLU A 302 2.23 3.80 25.32
N PRO A 303 2.86 2.68 25.72
CA PRO A 303 2.21 1.68 26.57
C PRO A 303 1.73 2.29 27.89
N ASN A 304 0.52 1.93 28.31
CA ASN A 304 -0.12 2.44 29.53
C ASN A 304 -0.34 3.97 29.58
N GLU A 305 -0.21 4.68 28.46
CA GLU A 305 -0.65 6.07 28.37
C GLU A 305 -2.14 6.13 28.72
N SER A 306 -2.50 6.95 29.71
CA SER A 306 -3.90 7.11 30.14
C SER A 306 -4.66 7.94 29.11
N ILE A 307 -5.27 7.26 28.13
CA ILE A 307 -6.03 7.89 27.05
C ILE A 307 -7.47 8.15 27.47
N TRP A 308 -8.07 7.17 28.16
CA TRP A 308 -9.44 7.22 28.68
C TRP A 308 -9.55 6.26 29.88
N PRO A 309 -10.34 6.57 30.92
CA PRO A 309 -10.61 5.64 32.01
C PRO A 309 -11.08 4.28 31.50
N ASP A 310 -10.61 3.19 32.13
CA ASP A 310 -11.00 1.80 31.81
C ASP A 310 -10.61 1.29 30.41
N VAL A 311 -9.79 2.03 29.66
CA VAL A 311 -9.17 1.56 28.41
C VAL A 311 -7.74 1.12 28.67
N GLN A 312 -7.44 -0.17 28.42
CA GLN A 312 -6.08 -0.67 28.45
C GLN A 312 -5.35 -0.34 27.13
N ASN A 313 -4.33 0.52 27.21
CA ASN A 313 -3.49 0.85 26.05
C ASN A 313 -2.21 0.02 26.03
N PHE A 314 -2.02 -0.79 24.99
CA PHE A 314 -0.80 -1.58 24.78
C PHE A 314 0.35 -0.78 24.14
N GLY A 315 0.12 0.49 23.80
CA GLY A 315 1.05 1.31 23.03
C GLY A 315 1.14 0.87 21.57
N THR A 316 2.14 1.36 20.86
CA THR A 316 2.37 1.01 19.45
C THR A 316 2.72 -0.47 19.32
N LEU A 317 1.90 -1.21 18.57
CA LEU A 317 2.07 -2.65 18.34
C LEU A 317 2.70 -2.94 16.97
N THR A 318 3.55 -3.96 16.90
CA THR A 318 3.88 -4.57 15.61
C THR A 318 2.64 -5.21 14.99
N GLN A 319 2.63 -5.42 13.66
CA GLN A 319 1.48 -6.05 13.00
C GLN A 319 1.12 -7.44 13.58
N PRO A 320 2.09 -8.33 13.89
CA PRO A 320 1.77 -9.58 14.58
C PRO A 320 1.14 -9.42 15.95
N GLN A 321 1.63 -8.47 16.76
CA GLN A 321 1.05 -8.18 18.08
C GLN A 321 -0.36 -7.58 17.94
N PHE A 322 -0.57 -6.70 16.96
CA PHE A 322 -1.89 -6.16 16.64
C PHE A 322 -2.87 -7.28 16.26
N HIS A 323 -2.49 -8.20 15.37
CA HIS A 323 -3.36 -9.34 15.01
C HIS A 323 -3.65 -10.24 16.21
N LEU A 324 -2.66 -10.48 17.08
CA LEU A 324 -2.85 -11.24 18.30
C LEU A 324 -3.86 -10.58 19.23
N GLU A 325 -3.68 -9.30 19.54
CA GLU A 325 -4.62 -8.57 20.40
C GLU A 325 -5.99 -8.42 19.73
N LEU A 326 -6.08 -8.19 18.43
CA LEU A 326 -7.35 -8.13 17.75
C LEU A 326 -8.08 -9.49 17.82
N SER A 327 -7.38 -10.61 17.59
CA SER A 327 -7.97 -11.96 17.57
C SER A 327 -8.59 -12.41 18.90
N LYS A 328 -8.15 -11.84 20.02
CA LYS A 328 -8.70 -12.11 21.36
C LYS A 328 -9.99 -11.32 21.63
N SER A 329 -10.29 -10.30 20.83
CA SER A 329 -11.46 -9.42 20.99
C SER A 329 -12.66 -9.93 20.22
N LYS A 330 -13.88 -9.67 20.72
CA LYS A 330 -15.12 -9.99 19.98
C LYS A 330 -15.51 -8.89 19.00
N VAL A 331 -15.14 -7.66 19.30
CA VAL A 331 -15.53 -6.46 18.54
C VAL A 331 -14.32 -5.59 18.27
N LEU A 332 -14.20 -5.09 17.04
CA LEU A 332 -13.43 -3.92 16.65
C LEU A 332 -14.40 -2.74 16.55
N MET A 333 -14.12 -1.65 17.25
CA MET A 333 -14.97 -0.47 17.26
C MET A 333 -14.29 0.69 16.53
N GLY A 334 -14.93 1.19 15.48
CA GLY A 334 -14.50 2.40 14.78
C GLY A 334 -14.69 3.66 15.61
N LEU A 335 -13.82 4.65 15.43
CA LEU A 335 -13.83 5.94 16.12
C LEU A 335 -13.84 7.15 15.19
N ARG A 336 -14.13 6.97 13.88
CA ARG A 336 -13.84 7.89 12.73
C ARG A 336 -12.44 7.74 12.16
N ASN A 337 -11.41 7.95 12.96
CA ASN A 337 -10.02 7.90 12.50
C ASN A 337 -9.38 6.56 12.84
N PRO A 338 -8.63 5.93 11.92
CA PRO A 338 -8.46 6.32 10.51
C PRO A 338 -9.73 6.05 9.69
N SER A 339 -10.05 6.94 8.75
CA SER A 339 -11.02 6.66 7.68
C SER A 339 -10.44 5.62 6.73
N THR A 340 -11.26 4.69 6.23
CA THR A 340 -10.91 3.67 5.22
C THR A 340 -9.56 2.99 5.50
N SER A 341 -9.57 1.86 6.22
CA SER A 341 -8.37 1.16 6.67
C SER A 341 -8.43 -0.34 6.34
N PRO A 342 -7.29 -1.04 6.22
CA PRO A 342 -7.27 -2.50 6.19
C PRO A 342 -7.81 -3.15 7.47
N SER A 343 -7.69 -2.50 8.63
CA SER A 343 -7.96 -3.11 9.95
C SER A 343 -9.37 -3.70 10.12
N PRO A 344 -10.46 -3.09 9.63
CA PRO A 344 -11.77 -3.75 9.59
C PRO A 344 -11.80 -5.07 8.79
N TYR A 345 -11.08 -5.17 7.67
CA TYR A 345 -10.95 -6.44 6.95
C TYR A 345 -10.11 -7.45 7.76
N ASP A 346 -9.09 -6.97 8.48
CA ASP A 346 -8.31 -7.81 9.39
C ASP A 346 -9.20 -8.39 10.51
N ALA A 347 -10.09 -7.57 11.08
CA ALA A 347 -11.07 -8.00 12.08
C ALA A 347 -11.97 -9.12 11.54
N LEU A 348 -12.58 -8.92 10.36
CA LEU A 348 -13.43 -9.94 9.73
C LEU A 348 -12.65 -11.24 9.47
N CYS A 349 -11.42 -11.13 8.98
CA CYS A 349 -10.53 -12.28 8.79
C CYS A 349 -10.26 -13.05 10.10
N LEU A 350 -10.16 -12.35 11.23
CA LEU A 350 -9.92 -12.94 12.54
C LEU A 350 -11.22 -13.36 13.25
N GLY A 351 -12.37 -13.24 12.58
CA GLY A 351 -13.70 -13.55 13.11
C GLY A 351 -14.16 -12.57 14.19
N VAL A 352 -13.73 -11.31 14.08
CA VAL A 352 -14.05 -10.20 14.98
C VAL A 352 -15.06 -9.28 14.28
N ALA A 353 -16.18 -9.01 14.93
CA ALA A 353 -17.20 -8.11 14.38
C ALA A 353 -16.68 -6.67 14.32
N PHE A 354 -17.13 -5.89 13.34
CA PHE A 354 -16.77 -4.48 13.22
C PHE A 354 -17.99 -3.58 13.47
N VAL A 355 -17.89 -2.68 14.45
CA VAL A 355 -18.85 -1.58 14.63
C VAL A 355 -18.37 -0.41 13.79
N ASN A 356 -19.11 -0.10 12.72
CA ASN A 356 -18.78 0.87 11.69
C ASN A 356 -19.60 2.16 11.90
N PRO A 357 -18.97 3.25 12.38
CA PRO A 357 -19.70 4.48 12.63
C PRO A 357 -20.17 5.13 11.33
N ILE A 358 -21.44 5.51 11.28
CA ILE A 358 -22.04 6.46 10.36
C ILE A 358 -21.74 7.85 10.92
N ILE A 359 -20.86 8.58 10.24
CA ILE A 359 -20.30 9.86 10.64
C ILE A 359 -21.23 11.02 10.25
N SER A 360 -21.89 10.90 9.10
CA SER A 360 -22.84 11.88 8.56
C SER A 360 -23.98 11.17 7.84
N TYR A 361 -25.18 11.72 7.94
CA TYR A 361 -26.42 11.17 7.37
C TYR A 361 -27.51 12.24 7.31
N ASN A 362 -28.58 11.98 6.56
CA ASN A 362 -29.77 12.82 6.58
C ASN A 362 -30.57 12.59 7.88
N ARG A 363 -30.58 13.56 8.79
CA ARG A 363 -31.29 13.45 10.08
C ARG A 363 -32.82 13.37 9.94
N GLU A 364 -33.39 13.89 8.86
CA GLU A 364 -34.83 13.79 8.60
C GLU A 364 -35.22 12.39 8.11
N ASN A 365 -34.26 11.67 7.51
CA ASN A 365 -34.44 10.30 7.05
C ASN A 365 -33.21 9.45 7.38
N PRO A 366 -33.00 9.10 8.66
CA PRO A 366 -31.77 8.46 9.12
C PRO A 366 -31.57 7.06 8.55
N LEU A 367 -32.65 6.40 8.09
CA LEU A 367 -32.58 5.07 7.49
C LEU A 367 -32.23 5.11 5.99
N ASP A 368 -32.18 6.28 5.37
CA ASP A 368 -31.75 6.41 3.98
C ASP A 368 -30.24 6.29 3.86
N GLU A 369 -29.82 5.06 3.60
CA GLU A 369 -28.42 4.72 3.51
C GLU A 369 -27.69 5.41 2.34
N SER A 370 -28.40 5.98 1.37
CA SER A 370 -27.76 6.70 0.24
C SER A 370 -27.02 7.97 0.68
N HIS A 371 -27.38 8.51 1.85
CA HIS A 371 -26.77 9.69 2.46
C HIS A 371 -25.76 9.34 3.57
N TRP A 372 -25.52 8.06 3.85
CA TRP A 372 -24.59 7.66 4.91
C TRP A 372 -23.13 7.84 4.48
N GLU A 373 -22.40 8.63 5.26
CA GLU A 373 -20.94 8.65 5.24
C GLU A 373 -20.42 7.79 6.40
N LEU A 374 -19.74 6.68 6.10
CA LEU A 374 -19.22 5.75 7.10
C LEU A 374 -17.71 5.86 7.25
N GLN A 375 -17.17 5.45 8.40
CA GLN A 375 -15.73 5.30 8.58
C GLN A 375 -15.11 4.32 7.58
N GLN A 376 -15.78 3.19 7.34
CA GLN A 376 -15.40 2.24 6.29
C GLN A 376 -16.56 2.02 5.31
N PRO A 377 -16.69 2.87 4.27
CA PRO A 377 -17.84 2.82 3.37
C PRO A 377 -17.90 1.53 2.52
N PHE A 378 -16.76 0.89 2.27
CA PHE A 378 -16.68 -0.33 1.47
C PHE A 378 -17.19 -1.59 2.20
N LEU A 379 -17.44 -1.48 3.52
CA LEU A 379 -18.04 -2.54 4.33
C LEU A 379 -19.53 -2.34 4.61
N LYS A 380 -20.13 -1.26 4.10
CA LYS A 380 -21.53 -0.89 4.34
C LYS A 380 -22.51 -2.05 4.12
N TYR A 381 -22.35 -2.80 3.03
CA TYR A 381 -23.28 -3.86 2.62
C TYR A 381 -22.95 -5.26 3.15
N VAL A 382 -21.96 -5.42 4.04
CA VAL A 382 -21.63 -6.73 4.60
C VAL A 382 -22.66 -7.17 5.65
N GLY A 383 -23.15 -6.21 6.44
CA GLY A 383 -24.20 -6.42 7.44
C GLY A 383 -23.80 -7.33 8.60
N GLU A 384 -24.74 -7.49 9.52
CA GLU A 384 -24.57 -8.31 10.73
C GLU A 384 -24.57 -9.82 10.41
N PRO A 385 -23.87 -10.66 11.19
CA PRO A 385 -23.15 -10.34 12.43
C PRO A 385 -21.71 -9.86 12.21
N TYR A 386 -21.33 -9.55 10.97
CA TYR A 386 -19.96 -9.17 10.62
C TYR A 386 -19.70 -7.67 10.83
N VAL A 387 -20.62 -6.83 10.36
CA VAL A 387 -20.51 -5.38 10.36
C VAL A 387 -21.80 -4.76 10.87
N TYR A 388 -21.67 -3.93 11.91
CA TYR A 388 -22.75 -3.19 12.56
C TYR A 388 -22.60 -1.72 12.18
N ASN A 389 -23.37 -1.23 11.21
CA ASN A 389 -23.39 0.19 10.89
C ASN A 389 -24.25 0.92 11.93
N VAL A 390 -23.71 1.96 12.58
CA VAL A 390 -24.38 2.65 13.68
C VAL A 390 -24.24 4.16 13.57
N HIS A 391 -25.28 4.93 13.88
CA HIS A 391 -25.18 6.39 13.97
C HIS A 391 -24.25 6.79 15.10
N ALA A 392 -23.13 7.44 14.76
CA ALA A 392 -22.07 7.73 15.74
C ALA A 392 -22.54 8.65 16.88
N ASP A 393 -23.50 9.55 16.59
CA ASP A 393 -24.09 10.47 17.56
C ASP A 393 -25.20 9.84 18.42
N ASN A 394 -25.62 8.59 18.11
CA ASN A 394 -26.60 7.85 18.89
C ASN A 394 -25.93 6.88 19.86
N LYS A 395 -25.63 7.38 21.06
CA LYS A 395 -24.97 6.62 22.14
C LYS A 395 -25.64 5.27 22.43
N THR A 396 -26.97 5.23 22.48
CA THR A 396 -27.73 4.02 22.79
C THR A 396 -27.57 2.97 21.70
N GLU A 397 -27.68 3.37 20.44
CA GLU A 397 -27.51 2.49 19.28
C GLU A 397 -26.11 1.88 19.22
N VAL A 398 -25.07 2.67 19.51
CA VAL A 398 -23.69 2.17 19.60
C VAL A 398 -23.56 1.11 20.71
N MET A 399 -24.04 1.40 21.92
CA MET A 399 -23.99 0.45 23.03
C MET A 399 -24.76 -0.84 22.71
N ASP A 400 -25.94 -0.72 22.11
CA ASP A 400 -26.77 -1.87 21.75
C ASP A 400 -26.12 -2.70 20.64
N ALA A 401 -25.48 -2.08 19.65
CA ALA A 401 -24.70 -2.80 18.64
C ALA A 401 -23.52 -3.56 19.27
N ILE A 402 -22.80 -2.96 20.22
CA ILE A 402 -21.73 -3.67 20.95
C ILE A 402 -22.31 -4.85 21.73
N ARG A 403 -23.40 -4.67 22.47
CA ARG A 403 -24.07 -5.77 23.22
C ARG A 403 -24.52 -6.90 22.30
N ARG A 404 -25.10 -6.57 21.14
CA ARG A 404 -25.51 -7.57 20.13
C ARG A 404 -24.30 -8.29 19.55
N ALA A 405 -23.22 -7.59 19.22
CA ALA A 405 -21.98 -8.21 18.74
C ALA A 405 -21.29 -9.08 19.80
N MET A 406 -21.41 -8.74 21.09
CA MET A 406 -20.85 -9.53 22.20
C MET A 406 -21.59 -10.86 22.43
N THR A 407 -22.89 -10.89 22.13
CA THR A 407 -23.79 -12.03 22.35
C THR A 407 -24.07 -12.83 21.07
N ALA A 408 -23.78 -12.28 19.90
CA ALA A 408 -23.91 -12.97 18.63
C ALA A 408 -23.06 -14.26 18.58
N PRO A 409 -23.50 -15.28 17.82
CA PRO A 409 -22.67 -16.44 17.54
C PRO A 409 -21.34 -16.00 16.94
N GLN A 410 -20.24 -16.50 17.51
CA GLN A 410 -18.91 -16.27 16.96
C GLN A 410 -18.83 -16.86 15.56
N PHE A 411 -18.27 -16.10 14.62
CA PHE A 411 -18.05 -16.57 13.27
C PHE A 411 -16.58 -16.91 13.03
N ASP A 412 -16.36 -17.81 12.07
CA ASP A 412 -15.04 -18.17 11.57
C ASP A 412 -14.43 -17.03 10.75
N ARG A 413 -13.29 -17.28 10.11
CA ARG A 413 -12.64 -16.29 9.26
C ARG A 413 -13.54 -15.85 8.11
N LYS A 414 -13.73 -14.53 7.96
CA LYS A 414 -14.43 -13.95 6.81
C LYS A 414 -13.45 -13.15 5.95
N ILE A 415 -13.04 -13.74 4.83
CA ILE A 415 -12.34 -13.02 3.75
C ILE A 415 -13.39 -12.69 2.69
N LEU A 416 -13.57 -11.41 2.37
CA LEU A 416 -14.51 -10.99 1.33
C LEU A 416 -14.01 -11.45 -0.05
N ALA A 417 -14.94 -11.77 -0.96
CA ALA A 417 -14.60 -12.32 -2.28
C ALA A 417 -13.60 -11.44 -3.04
N HIS A 418 -13.74 -10.11 -2.95
CA HIS A 418 -12.85 -9.17 -3.60
C HIS A 418 -11.49 -9.00 -2.89
N MET A 419 -11.34 -9.47 -1.66
CA MET A 419 -10.09 -9.41 -0.86
C MET A 419 -9.29 -10.72 -0.88
N THR A 420 -9.64 -11.65 -1.77
CA THR A 420 -8.87 -12.88 -2.00
C THR A 420 -7.64 -12.62 -2.86
N THR A 421 -6.63 -13.47 -2.73
CA THR A 421 -5.41 -13.42 -3.58
C THR A 421 -5.77 -13.63 -5.05
N GLN A 422 -6.72 -14.51 -5.33
CA GLN A 422 -7.18 -14.74 -6.69
C GLN A 422 -7.85 -13.50 -7.28
N ALA A 423 -8.75 -12.83 -6.55
CA ALA A 423 -9.41 -11.63 -7.03
C ALA A 423 -8.41 -10.47 -7.26
N ALA A 424 -7.43 -10.29 -6.38
CA ALA A 424 -6.35 -9.30 -6.55
C ALA A 424 -5.51 -9.59 -7.80
N LYS A 425 -5.10 -10.84 -8.01
CA LYS A 425 -4.38 -11.27 -9.23
C LYS A 425 -5.19 -11.02 -10.49
N GLU A 426 -6.48 -11.34 -10.50
CA GLU A 426 -7.34 -11.13 -11.66
C GLU A 426 -7.51 -9.66 -12.02
N ARG A 427 -7.69 -8.78 -11.02
CA ARG A 427 -7.72 -7.32 -11.25
C ARG A 427 -6.40 -6.83 -11.84
N LEU A 428 -5.28 -7.20 -11.23
CA LEU A 428 -3.96 -6.83 -11.69
C LEU A 428 -3.69 -7.35 -13.11
N LEU A 429 -4.04 -8.60 -13.41
CA LEU A 429 -3.89 -9.18 -14.75
C LEU A 429 -4.69 -8.43 -15.80
N ARG A 430 -5.94 -8.04 -15.49
CA ARG A 430 -6.76 -7.22 -16.40
C ARG A 430 -6.13 -5.84 -16.63
N ILE A 431 -5.65 -5.20 -15.57
CA ILE A 431 -5.00 -3.88 -15.65
C ILE A 431 -3.74 -3.95 -16.51
N VAL A 432 -2.84 -4.90 -16.25
CA VAL A 432 -1.58 -5.04 -17.01
C VAL A 432 -1.83 -5.37 -18.48
N ASN A 433 -2.85 -6.19 -18.79
CA ASN A 433 -3.14 -6.58 -20.17
C ASN A 433 -4.01 -5.58 -20.94
N THR A 434 -4.54 -4.54 -20.29
CA THR A 434 -5.33 -3.51 -20.97
C THR A 434 -4.46 -2.74 -21.97
N ASP A 435 -5.02 -2.44 -23.15
CA ASP A 435 -4.37 -1.56 -24.13
C ASP A 435 -4.56 -0.08 -23.73
N TRP A 436 -3.73 0.33 -22.77
CA TRP A 436 -3.73 1.70 -22.27
C TRP A 436 -3.30 2.73 -23.32
N ARG A 437 -2.56 2.31 -24.36
CA ARG A 437 -2.20 3.21 -25.46
C ARG A 437 -3.43 3.51 -26.32
N ALA A 438 -4.21 2.50 -26.68
CA ALA A 438 -5.46 2.69 -27.38
C ALA A 438 -6.45 3.56 -26.58
N LYS A 439 -6.58 3.29 -25.26
CA LYS A 439 -7.39 4.13 -24.37
C LYS A 439 -6.90 5.57 -24.27
N ALA A 440 -5.59 5.79 -24.20
CA ALA A 440 -5.06 7.15 -24.13
C ALA A 440 -5.41 7.94 -25.40
N ARG A 441 -5.36 7.31 -26.58
CA ARG A 441 -5.68 7.97 -27.87
C ARG A 441 -7.09 8.56 -27.86
N THR A 442 -8.07 7.83 -27.32
CA THR A 442 -9.44 8.34 -27.22
C THR A 442 -9.57 9.54 -26.29
N VAL A 443 -8.67 9.69 -25.31
CA VAL A 443 -8.65 10.85 -24.41
C VAL A 443 -7.99 12.06 -25.07
N THR A 444 -6.92 11.85 -25.83
CA THR A 444 -6.24 12.95 -26.55
C THR A 444 -7.10 13.51 -27.67
N ASP A 445 -7.84 12.67 -28.41
CA ASP A 445 -8.78 13.15 -29.43
C ASP A 445 -9.77 14.14 -28.80
N VAL A 446 -10.33 13.79 -27.64
CA VAL A 446 -11.17 14.67 -26.82
C VAL A 446 -10.43 15.95 -26.42
N PHE A 447 -9.23 15.88 -25.84
CA PHE A 447 -8.47 17.09 -25.47
C PHE A 447 -8.16 18.00 -26.65
N SER A 448 -7.86 17.43 -27.83
CA SER A 448 -7.58 18.19 -29.05
C SER A 448 -8.82 18.90 -29.59
N GLU A 449 -10.00 18.28 -29.50
CA GLU A 449 -11.30 18.90 -29.82
C GLU A 449 -11.63 20.06 -28.88
N PHE A 450 -11.19 20.00 -27.61
CA PHE A 450 -11.41 21.02 -26.60
C PHE A 450 -10.26 22.03 -26.43
N GLY A 451 -9.28 22.07 -27.35
CA GLY A 451 -8.19 23.07 -27.35
C GLY A 451 -7.11 22.85 -26.27
N GLY A 452 -6.98 21.64 -25.75
CA GLY A 452 -5.95 21.24 -24.81
C GLY A 452 -4.62 20.95 -25.50
N ASP A 453 -3.72 21.94 -25.56
CA ASP A 453 -2.34 21.72 -25.98
C ASP A 453 -1.56 21.00 -24.87
N ARG A 454 -1.20 19.71 -25.04
CA ARG A 454 0.10 19.09 -24.57
C ARG A 454 0.17 17.56 -24.42
N VAL A 455 -0.85 16.74 -24.70
CA VAL A 455 -0.73 15.27 -24.53
C VAL A 455 -0.17 14.58 -25.77
N PHE A 456 1.14 14.32 -25.79
CA PHE A 456 1.77 13.52 -26.83
C PHE A 456 1.64 12.01 -26.53
N ILE A 457 0.93 11.30 -27.39
CA ILE A 457 0.90 9.82 -27.40
C ILE A 457 1.81 9.34 -28.50
N ILE A 458 3.08 9.12 -28.15
CA ILE A 458 4.10 8.59 -29.06
C ILE A 458 4.09 7.07 -29.05
#